data_AF-A0A645J7H4-F1
#
_entry.id   AF-A0A645J7H4-F1
#
_cell.length_a   1.000
_cell.length_b   1.000
_cell.length_c   1.000
_cell.angle_alpha   90.00
_cell.angle_beta   90.00
_cell.angle_gamma   90.00
#
_symmetry.space_group_name_H-M   'P 1'
#
loop_
_entity.id
_entity.type
_entity.pdbx_description
1 polymer ?
#
loop_
_entity_poly.entity_id
_entity_poly.type
_entity_poly.pdbx_seq_one_letter_code
_entity_poly.pdbx_strand_id
1 'polypeptide(L)'
;MRSVGAKNGFIRAPFVVEGIIIGALGSIIPIFATIFGYIYLYAQLGGKLISNIFVLISPHPFVLYISIMLLVVGMLVGLIGSFLSVTKYLRWKR
;
A
#
# COMPACT_ATOMS: atom_id res chain seq x y z
N MET A 1 26.56 -13.09 3.90
CA MET A 1 26.37 -13.12 2.43
C MET A 1 27.52 -12.48 1.66
N ARG A 2 28.09 -11.34 2.07
CA ARG A 2 29.28 -10.80 1.38
C ARG A 2 30.51 -11.70 1.48
N SER A 3 30.65 -12.46 2.57
CA SER A 3 31.74 -13.41 2.82
C SER A 3 31.76 -14.62 1.88
N VAL A 4 30.72 -14.80 1.06
CA VAL A 4 30.64 -15.85 0.03
C VAL A 4 30.73 -15.27 -1.40
N GLY A 5 31.21 -14.03 -1.57
CA GLY A 5 31.44 -13.43 -2.90
C GLY A 5 30.19 -12.92 -3.63
N ALA A 6 29.03 -12.89 -2.98
CA ALA A 6 27.77 -12.51 -3.62
C ALA A 6 27.73 -11.02 -4.05
N LYS A 7 27.24 -10.75 -5.27
CA LYS A 7 27.02 -9.39 -5.81
C LYS A 7 26.03 -8.61 -4.94
N ASN A 8 26.24 -7.30 -4.75
CA ASN A 8 25.36 -6.42 -3.96
C ASN A 8 23.86 -6.52 -4.35
N GLY A 9 23.54 -6.83 -5.61
CA GLY A 9 22.16 -7.03 -6.06
C GLY A 9 21.51 -8.31 -5.52
N PHE A 10 22.27 -9.40 -5.42
CA PHE A 10 21.78 -10.68 -4.87
C PHE A 10 21.43 -10.55 -3.39
N ILE A 11 22.16 -9.70 -2.67
CA ILE A 11 21.88 -9.41 -1.26
C ILE A 11 20.62 -8.54 -1.12
N ARG A 12 20.33 -7.64 -2.07
CA ARG A 12 19.19 -6.70 -1.99
C ARG A 12 17.85 -7.31 -2.39
N ALA A 13 17.84 -8.20 -3.39
CA ALA A 13 16.62 -8.79 -3.93
C ALA A 13 15.67 -9.38 -2.87
N PRO A 14 16.11 -10.24 -1.92
CA PRO A 14 15.19 -10.84 -0.95
C PRO A 14 14.52 -9.80 -0.05
N PHE A 15 15.28 -8.79 0.41
CA PHE A 15 14.73 -7.75 1.26
C PHE A 15 13.71 -6.87 0.54
N VAL A 16 13.92 -6.57 -0.75
CA VAL A 16 12.95 -5.79 -1.54
C VAL A 16 11.63 -6.56 -1.67
N VAL A 17 11.70 -7.87 -1.90
CA VAL A 17 10.51 -8.74 -1.96
C VAL A 17 9.79 -8.77 -0.61
N GLU A 18 10.52 -8.94 0.50
CA GLU A 18 9.94 -8.85 1.85
C GLU A 18 9.26 -7.49 2.09
N GLY A 19 9.89 -6.39 1.64
CA GLY A 19 9.34 -5.04 1.74
C GLY A 19 8.02 -4.88 1.00
N ILE A 20 7.92 -5.42 -0.21
CA ILE A 20 6.68 -5.39 -1.01
C ILE A 20 5.57 -6.19 -0.30
N ILE A 21 5.88 -7.37 0.23
CA ILE A 21 4.92 -8.21 0.97
C ILE A 21 4.41 -7.48 2.21
N ILE A 22 5.30 -6.88 2.99
CA ILE A 22 4.94 -6.08 4.16
C ILE A 22 4.07 -4.88 3.75
N GLY A 23 4.40 -4.20 2.64
CA GLY A 23 3.61 -3.11 2.09
C GLY A 23 2.21 -3.53 1.64
N ALA A 24 2.09 -4.70 0.99
CA ALA A 24 0.81 -5.29 0.61
C ALA A 24 -0.04 -5.65 1.83
N LEU A 25 0.55 -6.31 2.83
CA LEU A 25 -0.14 -6.65 4.08
C LEU A 25 -0.55 -5.40 4.86
N GLY A 26 0.30 -4.36 4.89
CA GLY A 26 0.00 -3.07 5.51
C GLY A 26 -1.17 -2.33 4.83
N SER A 27 -1.38 -2.55 3.53
CA SER A 27 -2.51 -1.96 2.79
C SER A 27 -3.88 -2.56 3.15
N ILE A 28 -3.92 -3.71 3.81
CA ILE A 28 -5.17 -4.38 4.21
C ILE A 28 -6.00 -3.47 5.15
N ILE A 29 -5.35 -2.82 6.11
CA ILE A 29 -6.01 -1.94 7.09
C ILE A 29 -6.72 -0.75 6.40
N PRO A 30 -6.05 0.09 5.57
CA PRO A 30 -6.71 1.19 4.89
C PRO A 30 -7.75 0.74 3.86
N ILE A 31 -7.58 -0.44 3.23
CA ILE A 31 -8.60 -1.02 2.35
C ILE A 31 -9.88 -1.32 3.14
N PHE A 32 -9.79 -2.04 4.26
CA PHE A 32 -10.95 -2.31 5.10
C PHE A 32 -11.58 -1.03 5.65
N ALA A 33 -10.77 -0.09 6.12
CA ALA A 33 -11.25 1.20 6.60
C ALA A 33 -12.03 1.95 5.51
N THR A 34 -11.57 1.90 4.26
CA THR A 34 -12.25 2.54 3.13
C THR A 34 -13.56 1.83 2.78
N ILE A 35 -13.56 0.49 2.73
CA ILE A 35 -14.76 -0.30 2.41
C ILE A 35 -15.86 -0.04 3.44
N PHE A 36 -15.57 -0.27 4.72
CA PHE A 36 -16.56 -0.11 5.78
C PHE A 36 -16.92 1.35 5.99
N GLY A 37 -15.93 2.25 5.97
CA GLY A 37 -16.15 3.69 6.14
C GLY A 37 -17.04 4.27 5.05
N TYR A 38 -16.79 3.94 3.77
CA TYR A 38 -17.59 4.46 2.66
C TYR A 38 -19.00 3.88 2.63
N ILE A 39 -19.17 2.58 2.88
CA ILE A 39 -20.51 1.95 2.93
C ILE A 39 -21.33 2.52 4.09
N TYR A 40 -20.72 2.66 5.27
CA TYR A 40 -21.40 3.23 6.44
C TYR A 40 -21.82 4.68 6.19
N LEU A 41 -20.92 5.51 5.66
CA LEU A 41 -21.23 6.89 5.31
C LEU A 41 -22.33 6.97 4.24
N TYR A 42 -22.27 6.14 3.20
CA TYR A 42 -23.28 6.09 2.15
C TYR A 42 -24.67 5.75 2.72
N ALA A 43 -24.75 4.77 3.62
CA ALA A 43 -25.99 4.35 4.26
C ALA A 43 -26.58 5.44 5.18
N GLN A 44 -25.74 6.15 5.95
CA GLN A 44 -26.18 7.21 6.86
C GLN A 44 -26.62 8.48 6.11
N LEU A 45 -25.94 8.81 5.01
CA LEU A 45 -26.21 10.01 4.22
C LEU A 45 -27.29 9.79 3.13
N GLY A 46 -27.78 8.56 2.96
CA GLY A 46 -28.80 8.23 1.96
C GLY A 46 -28.40 8.62 0.53
N GLY A 47 -27.10 8.60 0.22
CA GLY A 47 -26.56 9.02 -1.07
C GLY A 47 -26.45 10.54 -1.30
N LYS A 48 -26.71 11.39 -0.29
CA LYS A 48 -26.62 12.85 -0.39
C LYS A 48 -25.74 13.42 0.71
N LEU A 49 -24.63 14.06 0.35
CA LEU A 49 -23.67 14.60 1.34
C LEU A 49 -24.19 15.84 2.06
N ILE A 50 -24.66 16.84 1.31
CA ILE A 50 -25.00 18.18 1.84
C ILE A 50 -26.23 18.76 1.10
N SER A 51 -26.30 18.56 -0.21
CA SER A 51 -27.38 19.05 -1.07
C SER A 51 -27.50 18.17 -2.32
N ASN A 52 -28.58 18.30 -3.12
CA ASN A 52 -28.78 17.56 -4.38
C ASN A 52 -27.65 17.74 -5.42
N ILE A 53 -26.66 18.60 -5.16
CA ILE A 53 -25.48 18.82 -6.00
C ILE A 53 -24.35 17.83 -5.68
N PHE A 54 -24.27 17.33 -4.44
CA PHE A 54 -23.27 16.35 -4.01
C PHE A 54 -23.91 14.98 -3.78
N VAL A 55 -24.11 14.26 -4.88
CA VAL A 55 -24.59 12.87 -4.89
C VAL A 55 -23.41 11.94 -4.71
N LEU A 56 -23.49 11.00 -3.76
CA LEU A 56 -22.49 9.94 -3.66
C LEU A 56 -22.64 8.97 -4.82
N ILE A 57 -21.54 8.67 -5.48
CA ILE A 57 -21.45 7.57 -6.43
C ILE A 57 -21.74 6.26 -5.72
N SER A 58 -22.40 5.33 -6.44
CA SER A 58 -22.66 3.98 -5.95
C SER A 58 -21.35 3.35 -5.43
N PRO A 59 -21.35 2.80 -4.20
CA PRO A 59 -20.14 2.25 -3.57
C PRO A 59 -19.43 1.20 -4.43
N HIS A 60 -20.21 0.44 -5.20
CA HIS A 60 -19.71 -0.46 -6.22
C HIS A 60 -19.87 0.18 -7.61
N PRO A 61 -18.82 0.25 -8.46
CA PRO A 61 -17.47 -0.33 -8.31
C PRO A 61 -16.41 0.62 -7.72
N PHE A 62 -16.77 1.82 -7.28
CA PHE A 62 -15.82 2.87 -6.86
C PHE A 62 -14.84 2.43 -5.76
N VAL A 63 -15.36 1.80 -4.71
CA VAL A 63 -14.57 1.32 -3.56
C VAL A 63 -13.52 0.28 -4.00
N LEU A 64 -13.81 -0.50 -5.04
CA LEU A 64 -12.90 -1.50 -5.58
C LEU A 64 -11.69 -0.83 -6.24
N TYR A 65 -11.91 0.21 -7.06
CA TYR A 65 -10.81 0.96 -7.68
C TYR A 65 -9.90 1.62 -6.65
N ILE A 66 -10.48 2.24 -5.60
CA ILE A 66 -9.71 2.83 -4.50
C ILE A 66 -8.90 1.74 -3.78
N SER A 67 -9.50 0.58 -3.52
CA SER A 67 -8.83 -0.53 -2.84
C SER A 67 -7.62 -1.04 -3.61
N ILE A 68 -7.74 -1.18 -4.94
CA ILE A 68 -6.61 -1.56 -5.80
C ILE A 68 -5.52 -0.48 -5.77
N MET A 69 -5.89 0.80 -5.85
CA MET A 69 -4.92 1.89 -5.77
C MET A 69 -4.18 1.88 -4.43
N LEU A 70 -4.88 1.69 -3.31
CA LEU A 70 -4.27 1.61 -1.98
C LEU A 70 -3.29 0.43 -1.88
N LEU A 71 -3.65 -0.71 -2.46
CA LEU A 71 -2.78 -1.89 -2.51
C LEU A 71 -1.49 -1.62 -3.30
N VAL A 72 -1.62 -1.01 -4.49
CA VAL A 72 -0.46 -0.63 -5.32
C VAL A 72 0.43 0.38 -4.60
N VAL A 73 -0.15 1.42 -4.00
CA VAL A 73 0.59 2.42 -3.23
C VAL A 73 1.31 1.78 -2.04
N GLY A 74 0.63 0.89 -1.28
CA GLY A 74 1.24 0.16 -0.17
C GLY A 74 2.45 -0.66 -0.60
N MET A 75 2.35 -1.38 -1.71
CA MET A 75 3.47 -2.14 -2.28
C MET A 75 4.62 -1.23 -2.74
N LEU A 76 4.34 -0.10 -3.38
CA LEU A 76 5.36 0.86 -3.80
C LEU A 76 6.10 1.47 -2.61
N VAL A 77 5.38 1.82 -1.55
CA VAL A 77 5.98 2.33 -0.30
C VAL A 77 6.86 1.26 0.33
N GLY A 78 6.39 0.00 0.39
CA GLY A 78 7.18 -1.14 0.88
C GLY A 78 8.46 -1.39 0.07
N LEU A 79 8.37 -1.31 -1.26
CA LEU A 79 9.50 -1.42 -2.17
C LEU A 79 10.54 -0.33 -1.90
N ILE A 80 10.11 0.94 -1.89
CA ILE A 80 11.00 2.09 -1.72
C ILE A 80 11.64 2.06 -0.33
N GLY A 81 10.85 1.81 0.71
CA GLY A 81 11.32 1.74 2.09
C GLY A 81 12.38 0.67 2.29
N SER A 82 12.13 -0.54 1.77
CA SER A 82 13.10 -1.63 1.84
C SER A 82 14.36 -1.34 1.03
N PHE A 83 14.21 -0.82 -0.19
CA PHE A 83 15.35 -0.49 -1.05
C PHE A 83 16.28 0.55 -0.41
N LEU A 84 15.71 1.61 0.18
CA LEU A 84 16.46 2.65 0.88
C LEU A 84 17.16 2.09 2.13
N SER A 85 16.46 1.29 2.93
CA SER A 85 16.99 0.68 4.16
C SER A 85 18.20 -0.20 3.87
N VAL A 86 18.08 -1.12 2.92
CA VAL A 86 19.16 -2.06 2.55
C VAL A 86 20.34 -1.33 1.92
N THR A 87 20.07 -0.30 1.10
CA THR A 87 21.13 0.52 0.50
C THR A 87 21.94 1.27 1.55
N LYS A 88 21.29 1.79 2.60
CA LYS A 88 21.96 2.44 3.73
C LYS A 88 22.78 1.44 4.55
N TYR A 89 22.21 0.26 4.84
CA TYR A 89 22.90 -0.81 5.57
C TYR A 89 24.18 -1.27 4.85
N LEU A 90 24.11 -1.47 3.53
CA LEU A 90 25.26 -1.89 2.72
C LEU A 90 26.31 -0.78 2.52
N ARG A 91 25.94 0.51 2.63
CA ARG A 91 26.88 1.65 2.60
C ARG A 91 27.64 1.81 3.90
N TRP A 92 27.06 1.46 5.05
CA TRP A 92 27.71 1.62 6.35
C TRP A 92 28.81 0.58 6.57
N LYS A 93 28.67 -0.61 6.00
CA LYS A 93 29.65 -1.70 6.12
C LYS A 93 30.73 -1.65 5.02
N ARG A 94 31.07 -0.44 4.55
CA ARG A 94 32.16 -0.17 3.62
C ARG A 94 33.41 0.20 4.42
#